data_AF-A0A963FEG4-F1
#
_entry.id   AF-A0A963FEG4-F1
#
_cell.length_a   1.000
_cell.length_b   1.000
_cell.length_c   1.000
_cell.angle_alpha   90.00
_cell.angle_beta   90.00
_cell.angle_gamma   90.00
#
_symmetry.space_group_name_H-M   'P 1'
#
loop_
_entity.id
_entity.type
_entity.pdbx_description
1 polymer ?
#
loop_
_entity_poly.entity_id
_entity_poly.type
_entity_poly.pdbx_seq_one_letter_code
_entity_poly.pdbx_strand_id
1 'polypeptide(L)'
;MYTHVTGETPHTVNIVASGPTHATYHANHYSYNPEIPPVNETWLLNKEFRTCKGDLVFIMDDLIGEAHKSKRYAAEIIHLDTPVITSIIDQPVAHMFQRKMDNNTLHAYPINEVLDYVGVMVCIAKNIYLTPANVKTEGETVGYYLHNSIPFMLAYALMIGVKVVHLFGADYTFPGQKAREDDRANTEYWVGLLRAMGVTVITTADTTLLNMRQQPHIYGYGVRP
;
A
#
# COMPACT_ATOMS: atom_id res chain seq x y z
N MET A 1 -20.15 6.33 1.05
CA MET A 1 -18.99 6.00 1.90
C MET A 1 -18.59 4.59 1.52
N TYR A 2 -17.34 4.40 1.08
CA TYR A 2 -16.84 3.07 0.69
C TYR A 2 -16.80 2.15 1.92
N THR A 3 -17.21 0.89 1.77
CA THR A 3 -17.15 -0.10 2.85
C THR A 3 -15.85 -0.88 2.71
N HIS A 4 -15.02 -0.85 3.75
CA HIS A 4 -13.77 -1.60 3.79
C HIS A 4 -14.00 -3.10 3.67
N VAL A 5 -13.12 -3.81 2.96
CA VAL A 5 -13.35 -5.20 2.52
C VAL A 5 -13.38 -6.21 3.66
N THR A 6 -12.72 -5.94 4.78
CA THR A 6 -12.78 -6.79 5.98
C THR A 6 -14.08 -6.59 6.76
N GLY A 7 -14.85 -5.54 6.46
CA GLY A 7 -16.01 -5.10 7.22
C GLY A 7 -15.67 -4.24 8.44
N GLU A 8 -14.39 -4.17 8.81
CA GLU A 8 -13.90 -3.40 9.95
C GLU A 8 -13.56 -1.95 9.58
N THR A 9 -13.18 -1.14 10.57
CA THR A 9 -12.72 0.26 10.36
C THR A 9 -11.37 0.44 11.05
N PRO A 10 -10.26 -0.06 10.46
CA PRO A 10 -8.96 -0.02 11.12
C PRO A 10 -8.44 1.41 11.22
N HIS A 11 -8.03 1.82 12.43
CA HIS A 11 -7.36 3.10 12.66
C HIS A 11 -5.83 2.97 12.59
N THR A 12 -5.29 1.78 12.79
CA THR A 12 -3.87 1.48 12.79
C THR A 12 -3.62 0.24 11.95
N VAL A 13 -2.66 0.31 11.03
CA VAL A 13 -2.35 -0.82 10.14
C VAL A 13 -0.85 -1.03 10.00
N ASN A 14 -0.46 -2.30 9.85
CA ASN A 14 0.83 -2.67 9.27
C ASN A 14 0.65 -2.86 7.76
N ILE A 15 1.56 -2.31 6.95
CA ILE A 15 1.72 -2.65 5.54
C ILE A 15 3.06 -3.39 5.41
N VAL A 16 3.02 -4.64 4.96
CA VAL A 16 4.20 -5.50 4.84
C VAL A 16 4.44 -5.85 3.37
N ALA A 17 5.55 -5.37 2.84
CA ALA A 17 6.04 -5.64 1.49
C ALA A 17 7.32 -6.48 1.51
N SER A 18 7.86 -6.79 0.32
CA SER A 18 8.95 -7.77 0.15
C SER A 18 10.36 -7.19 0.15
N GLY A 19 10.54 -5.90 0.46
CA GLY A 19 11.87 -5.31 0.62
C GLY A 19 12.60 -5.85 1.84
N PRO A 20 13.94 -5.77 1.90
CA PRO A 20 14.76 -6.33 2.97
C PRO A 20 14.32 -5.93 4.38
N THR A 21 13.78 -4.73 4.56
CA THR A 21 13.32 -4.23 5.87
C THR A 21 12.05 -4.90 6.39
N HIS A 22 11.41 -5.78 5.62
CA HIS A 22 10.35 -6.65 6.12
C HIS A 22 10.83 -7.59 7.23
N ALA A 23 12.15 -7.87 7.31
CA ALA A 23 12.74 -8.65 8.38
C ALA A 23 12.51 -8.00 9.75
N THR A 24 12.42 -6.68 9.82
CA THR A 24 12.10 -5.94 11.06
C THR A 24 10.68 -6.24 11.55
N TYR A 25 9.71 -6.38 10.65
CA TYR A 25 8.36 -6.80 11.00
C TYR A 25 8.38 -8.19 11.66
N HIS A 26 9.08 -9.15 11.04
CA HIS A 26 9.20 -10.51 11.58
C HIS A 26 9.93 -10.51 12.93
N ALA A 27 11.08 -9.83 13.03
CA ALA A 27 11.84 -9.75 14.28
C ALA A 27 11.01 -9.18 15.42
N ASN A 28 10.20 -8.15 15.16
CA ASN A 28 9.29 -7.59 16.16
C ASN A 28 8.25 -8.60 16.64
N HIS A 29 7.67 -9.39 15.74
CA HIS A 29 6.65 -10.41 16.09
C HIS A 29 7.22 -11.64 16.80
N TYR A 30 8.53 -11.91 16.67
CA TYR A 30 9.21 -12.94 17.44
C TYR A 30 9.66 -12.46 18.83
N SER A 31 9.67 -11.15 19.09
CA SER A 31 10.13 -10.58 20.37
C SER A 31 9.09 -10.79 21.47
N TYR A 32 9.56 -11.13 22.68
CA TYR A 32 8.72 -11.11 23.89
C TYR A 32 8.30 -9.68 24.28
N ASN A 33 9.07 -8.68 23.86
CA ASN A 33 8.79 -7.26 24.07
C ASN A 33 8.84 -6.56 22.71
N PRO A 34 7.74 -6.60 21.93
CA PRO A 34 7.69 -5.94 20.63
C PRO A 34 7.82 -4.42 20.82
N GLU A 35 8.69 -3.80 20.03
CA GLU A 35 8.85 -2.34 19.96
C GLU A 35 7.71 -1.68 19.17
N ILE A 36 7.11 -2.42 18.24
CA ILE A 36 6.00 -1.95 17.41
C ILE A 36 4.70 -2.30 18.13
N PRO A 37 3.84 -1.30 18.44
CA PRO A 37 2.57 -1.53 19.10
C PRO A 37 1.64 -2.46 18.29
N PRO A 38 0.68 -3.15 18.95
CA PRO A 38 -0.35 -3.87 18.23
C PRO A 38 -1.16 -2.92 17.35
N VAL A 39 -1.53 -3.40 16.17
CA VAL A 39 -2.34 -2.69 15.17
C VAL A 39 -3.72 -3.33 15.03
N ASN A 40 -4.66 -2.64 14.39
CA ASN A 40 -5.98 -3.22 14.08
C ASN A 40 -5.91 -4.26 12.98
N GLU A 41 -5.11 -4.01 11.94
CA GLU A 41 -4.96 -4.92 10.81
C GLU A 41 -3.53 -4.95 10.25
N THR A 42 -3.15 -6.08 9.66
CA THR A 42 -1.92 -6.25 8.88
C THR A 42 -2.26 -6.56 7.43
N TRP A 43 -1.79 -5.70 6.53
CA TRP A 43 -2.00 -5.79 5.10
C TRP A 43 -0.72 -6.26 4.40
N LEU A 44 -0.85 -7.26 3.54
CA LEU A 44 0.27 -7.93 2.90
C LEU A 44 0.31 -7.60 1.41
N LEU A 45 1.50 -7.28 0.90
CA LEU A 45 1.69 -7.02 -0.53
C LEU A 45 2.17 -8.27 -1.26
N ASN A 46 1.49 -8.58 -2.38
CA ASN A 46 1.85 -9.60 -3.34
C ASN A 46 2.19 -10.94 -2.68
N LYS A 47 3.47 -11.31 -2.62
CA LYS A 47 3.91 -12.64 -2.16
C LYS A 47 4.09 -12.74 -0.64
N GLU A 48 3.95 -11.64 0.10
CA GLU A 48 4.14 -11.65 1.57
C GLU A 48 3.11 -12.50 2.33
N PHE A 49 1.93 -12.79 1.75
CA PHE A 49 0.99 -13.73 2.39
C PHE A 49 1.56 -15.15 2.56
N ARG A 50 2.65 -15.48 1.86
CA ARG A 50 3.33 -16.77 2.00
C ARG A 50 4.22 -16.85 3.23
N THR A 51 4.65 -15.72 3.78
CA THR A 51 5.66 -15.63 4.85
C THR A 51 5.05 -15.21 6.19
N CYS A 52 3.91 -14.52 6.17
CA CYS A 52 3.20 -14.11 7.38
C CYS A 52 1.68 -14.14 7.20
N LYS A 53 0.97 -14.12 8.33
CA LYS A 53 -0.49 -13.95 8.38
C LYS A 53 -0.83 -12.46 8.31
N GLY A 54 -1.94 -12.15 7.67
CA GLY A 54 -2.51 -10.81 7.60
C GLY A 54 -4.00 -10.88 7.39
N ASP A 55 -4.65 -9.73 7.56
CA ASP A 55 -6.09 -9.53 7.51
C ASP A 55 -6.57 -9.19 6.10
N LEU A 56 -5.68 -8.66 5.27
CA LEU A 56 -5.95 -8.26 3.89
C LEU A 56 -4.70 -8.44 3.02
N VAL A 57 -4.87 -8.91 1.79
CA VAL A 57 -3.79 -9.02 0.81
C VAL A 57 -4.06 -8.12 -0.39
N PHE A 58 -3.07 -7.33 -0.78
CA PHE A 58 -3.09 -6.57 -2.02
C PHE A 58 -2.22 -7.29 -3.05
N ILE A 59 -2.82 -7.71 -4.15
CA ILE A 59 -2.10 -8.27 -5.30
C ILE A 59 -2.35 -7.34 -6.48
N MET A 60 -1.50 -6.33 -6.64
CA MET A 60 -1.71 -5.29 -7.65
C MET A 60 -1.16 -5.69 -9.02
N ASP A 61 -0.30 -6.70 -9.07
CA ASP A 61 0.15 -7.32 -10.32
C ASP A 61 -1.03 -7.99 -11.05
N ASP A 62 -0.97 -8.04 -12.38
CA ASP A 62 -1.97 -8.73 -13.18
C ASP A 62 -2.08 -10.22 -12.79
N LEU A 63 -3.25 -10.62 -12.28
CA LEU A 63 -3.47 -11.96 -11.73
C LEU A 63 -3.34 -13.06 -12.80
N ILE A 64 -3.77 -12.79 -14.02
CA ILE A 64 -3.65 -13.74 -15.14
C ILE A 64 -2.18 -13.91 -15.54
N GLY A 65 -1.45 -12.81 -15.65
CA GLY A 65 -0.02 -12.80 -15.88
C GLY A 65 0.76 -13.54 -14.81
N GLU A 66 0.45 -13.32 -13.53
CA GLU A 66 1.07 -14.07 -12.42
C GLU A 66 0.70 -15.57 -12.45
N ALA A 67 -0.53 -15.92 -12.82
CA ALA A 67 -0.94 -17.32 -12.97
C ALA A 67 -0.19 -18.04 -14.11
N HIS A 68 0.09 -17.35 -15.21
CA HIS A 68 0.93 -17.87 -16.29
C HIS A 68 2.38 -18.10 -15.84
N LYS A 69 2.93 -17.21 -15.00
CA LYS A 69 4.29 -17.37 -14.44
C LYS A 69 4.35 -18.51 -13.43
N SER A 70 3.30 -18.71 -12.62
CA SER A 70 3.29 -19.73 -11.58
C SER A 70 1.88 -20.25 -11.27
N LYS A 71 1.59 -21.46 -11.76
CA LYS A 71 0.35 -22.18 -11.40
C LYS A 71 0.20 -22.41 -9.89
N ARG A 72 1.33 -22.64 -9.20
CA ARG A 72 1.35 -22.78 -7.74
C ARG A 72 0.90 -21.50 -7.05
N TYR A 73 1.39 -20.35 -7.50
CA TYR A 73 0.98 -19.06 -6.93
C TYR A 73 -0.50 -18.78 -7.12
N ALA A 74 -1.03 -19.02 -8.32
CA ALA A 74 -2.47 -18.90 -8.58
C ALA A 74 -3.29 -19.84 -7.68
N ALA A 75 -2.89 -21.11 -7.54
CA ALA A 75 -3.56 -22.06 -6.67
C ALA A 75 -3.56 -21.62 -5.19
N GLU A 76 -2.44 -21.08 -4.70
CA GLU A 76 -2.34 -20.54 -3.34
C GLU A 76 -3.26 -19.33 -3.14
N ILE A 77 -3.37 -18.43 -4.14
CA ILE A 77 -4.33 -17.31 -4.08
C ILE A 77 -5.77 -17.83 -4.07
N ILE A 78 -6.12 -18.78 -4.95
CA ILE A 78 -7.47 -19.36 -5.06
C ILE A 78 -7.94 -19.96 -3.73
N HIS A 79 -7.02 -20.56 -2.97
CA HIS A 79 -7.31 -21.23 -1.70
C HIS A 79 -7.03 -20.39 -0.45
N LEU A 80 -6.61 -19.14 -0.62
CA LEU A 80 -6.39 -18.23 0.51
C LEU A 80 -7.75 -17.82 1.10
N ASP A 81 -7.92 -17.91 2.41
CA ASP A 81 -9.15 -17.46 3.08
C ASP A 81 -9.17 -15.93 3.25
N THR A 82 -8.00 -15.31 3.46
CA THR A 82 -7.83 -13.86 3.59
C THR A 82 -8.36 -13.12 2.35
N PRO A 83 -9.17 -12.05 2.50
CA PRO A 83 -9.61 -11.22 1.39
C PRO A 83 -8.44 -10.68 0.56
N VAL A 84 -8.65 -10.59 -0.76
CA VAL A 84 -7.67 -10.09 -1.71
C VAL A 84 -8.23 -8.88 -2.44
N ILE A 85 -7.50 -7.77 -2.46
CA ILE A 85 -7.73 -6.66 -3.38
C ILE A 85 -6.75 -6.80 -4.56
N THR A 86 -7.27 -6.70 -5.78
CA THR A 86 -6.50 -6.73 -7.03
C THR A 86 -6.79 -5.49 -7.90
N SER A 87 -5.92 -5.21 -8.88
CA SER A 87 -6.07 -4.05 -9.76
C SER A 87 -7.37 -4.06 -10.59
N ILE A 88 -7.73 -5.21 -11.17
CA ILE A 88 -8.94 -5.37 -11.98
C ILE A 88 -9.54 -6.78 -11.82
N ILE A 89 -10.87 -6.87 -11.92
CA ILE A 89 -11.59 -8.13 -12.08
C ILE A 89 -12.36 -8.07 -13.40
N ASP A 90 -11.75 -8.60 -14.45
CA ASP A 90 -12.39 -8.83 -15.74
C ASP A 90 -12.90 -10.28 -15.85
N GLN A 91 -13.45 -10.64 -17.01
CA GLN A 91 -14.00 -11.99 -17.24
C GLN A 91 -12.95 -13.10 -17.06
N PRO A 92 -11.72 -13.00 -17.63
CA PRO A 92 -10.64 -13.94 -17.34
C PRO A 92 -10.33 -14.12 -15.85
N VAL A 93 -10.19 -13.02 -15.10
CA VAL A 93 -9.90 -13.08 -13.65
C VAL A 93 -11.06 -13.73 -12.91
N ALA A 94 -12.29 -13.32 -13.16
CA ALA A 94 -13.48 -13.87 -12.52
C ALA A 94 -13.59 -15.38 -12.74
N HIS A 95 -13.34 -15.86 -13.97
CA HIS A 95 -13.39 -17.28 -14.29
C HIS A 95 -12.24 -18.07 -13.63
N MET A 96 -11.00 -17.59 -13.70
CA MET A 96 -9.85 -18.31 -13.12
C MET A 96 -9.89 -18.37 -11.60
N PHE A 97 -10.36 -17.28 -10.96
CA PHE A 97 -10.44 -17.15 -9.51
C PHE A 97 -11.89 -17.30 -9.00
N GLN A 98 -12.72 -18.09 -9.69
CA GLN A 98 -14.15 -18.25 -9.39
C GLN A 98 -14.42 -18.60 -7.93
N ARG A 99 -13.61 -19.46 -7.32
CA ARG A 99 -13.76 -19.80 -5.89
C ARG A 99 -13.68 -18.58 -4.97
N LYS A 100 -12.77 -17.65 -5.25
CA LYS A 100 -12.64 -16.40 -4.49
C LYS A 100 -13.84 -15.48 -4.73
N MET A 101 -14.34 -15.44 -5.97
CA MET A 101 -15.55 -14.70 -6.33
C MET A 101 -16.77 -15.24 -5.59
N ASP A 102 -16.98 -16.56 -5.61
CA ASP A 102 -18.09 -17.24 -4.95
C ASP A 102 -18.08 -17.00 -3.43
N ASN A 103 -16.88 -16.96 -2.84
CA ASN A 103 -16.70 -16.69 -1.42
C ASN A 103 -16.70 -15.19 -1.07
N ASN A 104 -16.85 -14.29 -2.04
CA ASN A 104 -16.73 -12.84 -1.86
C ASN A 104 -15.43 -12.40 -1.16
N THR A 105 -14.30 -12.98 -1.56
CA THR A 105 -12.95 -12.74 -1.00
C THR A 105 -11.94 -12.25 -2.04
N LEU A 106 -12.40 -11.86 -3.23
CA LEU A 106 -11.61 -11.15 -4.25
C LEU A 106 -12.36 -9.88 -4.65
N HIS A 107 -11.68 -8.75 -4.53
CA HIS A 107 -12.26 -7.43 -4.76
C HIS A 107 -11.37 -6.63 -5.71
N ALA A 108 -11.99 -5.87 -6.62
CA ALA A 108 -11.25 -4.90 -7.41
C ALA A 108 -10.87 -3.70 -6.53
N TYR A 109 -9.71 -3.12 -6.81
CA TYR A 109 -9.26 -1.91 -6.14
C TYR A 109 -10.22 -0.76 -6.45
N PRO A 110 -10.70 0.00 -5.44
CA PRO A 110 -11.71 1.04 -5.63
C PRO A 110 -11.07 2.33 -6.14
N ILE A 111 -10.54 2.29 -7.37
CA ILE A 111 -9.73 3.38 -7.91
C ILE A 111 -10.53 4.68 -8.03
N ASN A 112 -11.80 4.61 -8.45
CA ASN A 112 -12.62 5.81 -8.61
C ASN A 112 -12.92 6.46 -7.25
N GLU A 113 -13.24 5.66 -6.23
CA GLU A 113 -13.49 6.16 -4.88
C GLU A 113 -12.24 6.80 -4.28
N VAL A 114 -11.07 6.21 -4.52
CA VAL A 114 -9.78 6.76 -4.06
C VAL A 114 -9.50 8.09 -4.76
N LEU A 115 -9.66 8.15 -6.09
CA LEU A 115 -9.41 9.36 -6.87
C LEU A 115 -10.42 10.48 -6.53
N ASP A 116 -11.69 10.14 -6.35
CA ASP A 116 -12.71 11.10 -5.92
C ASP A 116 -12.40 11.64 -4.51
N TYR A 117 -11.99 10.77 -3.59
CA TYR A 117 -11.62 11.16 -2.23
C TYR A 117 -10.46 12.16 -2.23
N VAL A 118 -9.37 11.86 -2.94
CA VAL A 118 -8.23 12.79 -3.03
C VAL A 118 -8.54 14.04 -3.85
N GLY A 119 -9.38 13.93 -4.87
CA GLY A 119 -9.87 15.07 -5.65
C GLY A 119 -10.64 16.07 -4.81
N VAL A 120 -11.57 15.60 -3.96
CA VAL A 120 -12.29 16.46 -3.00
C VAL A 120 -11.32 17.16 -2.06
N MET A 121 -10.34 16.45 -1.49
CA MET A 121 -9.35 17.03 -0.58
C MET A 121 -8.53 18.14 -1.26
N VAL A 122 -8.07 17.90 -2.49
CA VAL A 122 -7.30 18.89 -3.24
C VAL A 122 -8.15 20.10 -3.62
N CYS A 123 -9.40 19.89 -4.05
CA CYS A 123 -10.30 21.01 -4.33
C CYS A 123 -10.51 21.88 -3.08
N ILE A 124 -10.74 21.28 -1.91
CA ILE A 124 -10.86 22.02 -0.64
C ILE A 124 -9.57 22.80 -0.35
N ALA A 125 -8.41 22.15 -0.42
CA ALA A 125 -7.12 22.75 -0.12
C ALA A 125 -6.78 23.94 -1.06
N LYS A 126 -7.20 23.85 -2.33
CA LYS A 126 -7.01 24.90 -3.35
C LYS A 126 -8.15 25.91 -3.43
N ASN A 127 -9.18 25.80 -2.59
CA ASN A 127 -10.40 26.60 -2.67
C ASN A 127 -11.09 26.55 -4.06
N ILE A 128 -11.10 25.37 -4.67
CA ILE A 128 -11.79 25.08 -5.94
C ILE A 128 -13.21 24.57 -5.64
N TYR A 129 -14.19 25.02 -6.43
CA TYR A 129 -15.58 24.58 -6.26
C TYR A 129 -15.74 23.08 -6.53
N LEU A 130 -16.49 22.39 -5.66
CA LEU A 130 -16.72 20.94 -5.71
C LEU A 130 -17.76 20.58 -6.80
N THR A 131 -17.31 20.58 -8.05
CA THR A 131 -18.04 19.93 -9.16
C THR A 131 -17.47 18.54 -9.44
N PRO A 132 -18.25 17.60 -10.00
CA PRO A 132 -17.74 16.29 -10.41
C PRO A 132 -16.53 16.38 -11.36
N ALA A 133 -16.53 17.35 -12.28
CA ALA A 133 -15.43 17.55 -13.23
C ALA A 133 -14.14 18.02 -12.54
N ASN A 134 -14.25 18.94 -11.57
CA ASN A 134 -13.10 19.43 -10.81
C ASN A 134 -12.52 18.34 -9.91
N VAL A 135 -13.38 17.63 -9.17
CA VAL A 135 -12.97 16.51 -8.30
C VAL A 135 -12.24 15.46 -9.11
N LYS A 136 -12.79 15.05 -10.26
CA LYS A 136 -12.15 14.10 -11.16
C LYS A 136 -10.77 14.59 -11.63
N THR A 137 -10.70 15.82 -12.12
CA THR A 137 -9.44 16.40 -12.66
C THR A 137 -8.34 16.46 -11.60
N GLU A 138 -8.66 16.96 -10.42
CA GLU A 138 -7.70 17.06 -9.31
C GLU A 138 -7.34 15.67 -8.76
N GLY A 139 -8.32 14.76 -8.70
CA GLY A 139 -8.12 13.37 -8.30
C GLY A 139 -7.13 12.64 -9.21
N GLU A 140 -7.36 12.70 -10.53
CA GLU A 140 -6.47 12.11 -11.55
C GLU A 140 -5.05 12.68 -11.47
N THR A 141 -4.91 13.98 -11.21
CA THR A 141 -3.58 14.63 -11.07
C THR A 141 -2.78 14.05 -9.91
N VAL A 142 -3.42 13.78 -8.76
CA VAL A 142 -2.79 13.06 -7.64
C VAL A 142 -2.53 11.61 -8.01
N GLY A 143 -3.49 10.99 -8.72
CA GLY A 143 -3.45 9.60 -9.17
C GLY A 143 -2.26 9.25 -10.07
N TYR A 144 -1.62 10.21 -10.73
CA TYR A 144 -0.42 9.96 -11.55
C TYR A 144 0.76 9.37 -10.77
N TYR A 145 0.77 9.50 -9.43
CA TYR A 145 1.77 8.87 -8.57
C TYR A 145 1.37 7.46 -8.10
N LEU A 146 0.27 6.89 -8.60
CA LEU A 146 -0.11 5.48 -8.38
C LEU A 146 0.62 4.56 -9.37
N HIS A 147 1.94 4.51 -9.28
CA HIS A 147 2.79 3.82 -10.28
C HIS A 147 3.38 2.49 -9.80
N ASN A 148 3.35 2.23 -8.48
CA ASN A 148 3.70 0.92 -7.91
C ASN A 148 2.71 0.57 -6.78
N SER A 149 2.76 -0.65 -6.25
CA SER A 149 1.71 -1.17 -5.37
C SER A 149 1.59 -0.43 -4.01
N ILE A 150 2.68 0.12 -3.47
CA ILE A 150 2.64 0.80 -2.16
C ILE A 150 1.80 2.08 -2.18
N PRO A 151 1.95 3.00 -3.16
CA PRO A 151 1.02 4.09 -3.43
C PRO A 151 -0.46 3.69 -3.35
N PHE A 152 -0.85 2.57 -3.98
CA PHE A 152 -2.24 2.09 -3.91
C PHE A 152 -2.63 1.74 -2.46
N MET A 153 -1.81 0.99 -1.73
CA MET A 153 -2.11 0.66 -0.33
C MET A 153 -2.21 1.90 0.58
N LEU A 154 -1.32 2.89 0.39
CA LEU A 154 -1.34 4.14 1.14
C LEU A 154 -2.55 5.01 0.79
N ALA A 155 -2.90 5.12 -0.49
CA ALA A 155 -4.07 5.87 -0.95
C ALA A 155 -5.37 5.25 -0.42
N TYR A 156 -5.45 3.91 -0.42
CA TYR A 156 -6.54 3.17 0.18
C TYR A 156 -6.65 3.42 1.69
N ALA A 157 -5.52 3.33 2.42
CA ALA A 157 -5.49 3.62 3.86
C ALA A 157 -6.01 5.03 4.17
N LEU A 158 -5.59 6.02 3.39
CA LEU A 158 -6.03 7.40 3.53
C LEU A 158 -7.54 7.54 3.28
N MET A 159 -8.06 6.94 2.20
CA MET A 159 -9.49 6.98 1.85
C MET A 159 -10.38 6.38 2.94
N ILE A 160 -9.98 5.23 3.51
CA ILE A 160 -10.79 4.56 4.55
C ILE A 160 -10.61 5.16 5.95
N GLY A 161 -9.71 6.14 6.10
CA GLY A 161 -9.55 6.90 7.35
C GLY A 161 -8.57 6.33 8.37
N VAL A 162 -7.62 5.48 7.94
CA VAL A 162 -6.49 5.01 8.76
C VAL A 162 -5.73 6.22 9.34
N LYS A 163 -5.31 6.11 10.60
CA LYS A 163 -4.59 7.16 11.34
C LYS A 163 -3.11 6.88 11.54
N VAL A 164 -2.73 5.59 11.62
CA VAL A 164 -1.34 5.17 11.74
C VAL A 164 -1.05 4.06 10.73
N VAL A 165 0.02 4.22 9.97
CA VAL A 165 0.56 3.20 9.06
C VAL A 165 1.98 2.89 9.48
N HIS A 166 2.24 1.63 9.81
CA HIS A 166 3.60 1.10 9.91
C HIS A 166 3.96 0.42 8.59
N LEU A 167 4.98 0.93 7.90
CA LEU A 167 5.37 0.50 6.57
C LEU A 167 6.69 -0.27 6.61
N PHE A 168 6.64 -1.54 6.22
CA PHE A 168 7.77 -2.47 6.20
C PHE A 168 8.05 -2.98 4.80
N GLY A 169 9.33 -3.19 4.46
CA GLY A 169 9.72 -3.78 3.18
C GLY A 169 9.45 -2.87 1.97
N ALA A 170 9.19 -1.58 2.18
CA ALA A 170 9.07 -0.59 1.12
C ALA A 170 10.45 -0.01 0.76
N ASP A 171 11.38 -0.87 0.38
CA ASP A 171 12.74 -0.49 0.00
C ASP A 171 12.85 -0.25 -1.51
N TYR A 172 13.68 0.71 -1.91
CA TYR A 172 13.83 1.19 -3.28
C TYR A 172 15.30 1.50 -3.66
N THR A 173 16.28 0.97 -2.95
CA THR A 173 17.68 0.98 -3.42
C THR A 173 18.18 -0.43 -3.49
N PHE A 174 18.40 -0.91 -4.70
CA PHE A 174 18.78 -2.28 -5.01
C PHE A 174 19.84 -2.27 -6.09
N PRO A 175 21.06 -2.77 -5.82
CA PRO A 175 22.09 -2.86 -6.85
C PRO A 175 21.56 -3.55 -8.11
N GLY A 176 21.53 -2.84 -9.23
CA GLY A 176 21.12 -3.38 -10.53
C GLY A 176 19.61 -3.40 -10.82
N GLN A 177 18.73 -2.79 -9.99
CA GLN A 177 17.29 -2.72 -10.27
C GLN A 177 16.77 -1.28 -10.39
N LYS A 178 17.32 -0.53 -11.34
CA LYS A 178 17.02 0.89 -11.58
C LYS A 178 15.51 1.22 -11.64
N ALA A 179 14.70 0.37 -12.28
CA ALA A 179 13.26 0.58 -12.38
C ALA A 179 12.57 0.68 -11.01
N ARG A 180 13.01 -0.11 -10.02
CA ARG A 180 12.51 0.03 -8.64
C ARG A 180 12.97 1.35 -8.03
N GLU A 181 14.22 1.76 -8.26
CA GLU A 181 14.74 3.01 -7.70
C GLU A 181 14.02 4.25 -8.26
N ASP A 182 13.68 4.24 -9.54
CA ASP A 182 12.92 5.31 -10.21
C ASP A 182 11.50 5.45 -9.63
N ASP A 183 10.89 4.34 -9.18
CA ASP A 183 9.55 4.33 -8.58
C ASP A 183 9.49 4.83 -7.12
N ARG A 184 10.64 5.05 -6.46
CA ARG A 184 10.72 5.50 -5.06
C ARG A 184 9.91 6.77 -4.82
N ALA A 185 10.05 7.74 -5.74
CA ALA A 185 9.44 9.07 -5.60
C ALA A 185 7.91 9.01 -5.50
N ASN A 186 7.28 8.02 -6.16
CA ASN A 186 5.84 7.78 -6.08
C ASN A 186 5.41 7.46 -4.65
N THR A 187 6.13 6.57 -3.98
CA THR A 187 5.86 6.21 -2.60
C THR A 187 6.13 7.37 -1.65
N GLU A 188 7.22 8.11 -1.85
CA GLU A 188 7.56 9.27 -1.02
C GLU A 188 6.51 10.39 -1.14
N TYR A 189 5.97 10.62 -2.34
CA TYR A 189 4.86 11.55 -2.58
C TYR A 189 3.64 11.17 -1.75
N TRP A 190 3.21 9.90 -1.81
CA TRP A 190 2.06 9.43 -1.04
C TRP A 190 2.30 9.47 0.47
N VAL A 191 3.49 9.11 0.95
CA VAL A 191 3.84 9.27 2.36
C VAL A 191 3.73 10.75 2.80
N GLY A 192 4.23 11.66 1.97
CA GLY A 192 4.10 13.11 2.20
C GLY A 192 2.64 13.56 2.27
N LEU A 193 1.81 13.12 1.32
CA LEU A 193 0.38 13.43 1.28
C LEU A 193 -0.35 12.89 2.53
N LEU A 194 -0.13 11.63 2.90
CA LEU A 194 -0.71 11.03 4.11
C LEU A 194 -0.36 11.85 5.36
N ARG A 195 0.92 12.22 5.51
CA ARG A 195 1.38 13.06 6.62
C ARG A 195 0.74 14.44 6.63
N ALA A 196 0.60 15.08 5.47
CA ALA A 196 -0.10 16.35 5.34
C ALA A 196 -1.59 16.25 5.74
N MET A 197 -2.20 15.09 5.54
CA MET A 197 -3.57 14.78 5.95
C MET A 197 -3.69 14.29 7.41
N GLY A 198 -2.61 14.35 8.19
CA GLY A 198 -2.61 13.98 9.61
C GLY A 198 -2.48 12.48 9.88
N VAL A 199 -2.15 11.66 8.87
CA VAL A 199 -1.83 10.25 9.06
C VAL A 199 -0.38 10.10 9.49
N THR A 200 -0.14 9.36 10.57
CA THR A 200 1.22 9.05 11.02
C THR A 200 1.76 7.86 10.23
N VAL A 201 2.76 8.10 9.38
CA VAL A 201 3.44 7.04 8.63
C VAL A 201 4.82 6.77 9.23
N ILE A 202 5.00 5.57 9.77
CA ILE A 202 6.20 5.09 10.46
C ILE A 202 6.90 4.06 9.55
N THR A 203 8.19 4.25 9.34
CA THR A 203 9.05 3.32 8.58
C THR A 203 10.16 2.80 9.47
N THR A 204 10.85 1.74 9.05
CA THR A 204 12.05 1.27 9.77
C THR A 204 13.21 2.26 9.60
N ALA A 205 14.12 2.33 10.58
CA ALA A 205 15.26 3.26 10.52
C ALA A 205 16.25 2.92 9.40
N ASP A 206 16.28 1.65 8.98
CA ASP A 206 17.17 1.10 7.97
C ASP A 206 16.55 1.03 6.58
N THR A 207 15.36 1.60 6.35
CA THR A 207 14.79 1.64 5.00
C THR A 207 15.53 2.62 4.08
N THR A 208 15.47 2.34 2.79
CA THR A 208 16.00 3.20 1.71
C THR A 208 15.00 4.29 1.29
N LEU A 209 13.77 4.25 1.78
CA LEU A 209 12.73 5.25 1.59
C LEU A 209 12.95 6.47 2.51
N LEU A 210 12.49 7.67 2.10
CA LEU A 210 12.50 8.91 2.90
C LEU A 210 13.89 9.34 3.39
N ASN A 211 14.95 8.85 2.74
CA ASN A 211 16.33 8.99 3.20
C ASN A 211 16.54 8.57 4.67
N MET A 212 15.78 7.60 5.21
CA MET A 212 15.85 7.21 6.62
C MET A 212 17.28 6.88 7.09
N ARG A 213 18.06 6.14 6.27
CA ARG A 213 19.48 5.82 6.55
C ARG A 213 20.41 7.03 6.65
N GLN A 214 20.01 8.16 6.09
CA GLN A 214 20.81 9.38 6.10
C GLN A 214 20.40 10.30 7.24
N GLN A 215 19.29 10.06 7.94
CA GLN A 215 18.86 10.94 9.02
C GLN A 215 19.87 10.92 10.20
N PRO A 216 20.06 12.06 10.91
CA PRO A 216 19.40 13.36 10.72
C PRO A 216 20.14 14.28 9.73
N HIS A 217 20.92 13.75 8.79
CA HIS A 217 21.68 14.56 7.84
C HIS A 217 20.77 15.48 7.01
N ILE A 218 21.09 16.78 7.04
CA ILE A 218 20.52 17.78 6.15
C ILE A 218 21.68 18.32 5.31
N TYR A 219 21.52 18.26 3.98
CA TYR A 219 22.57 18.68 3.06
C TYR A 219 23.01 20.13 3.35
N GLY A 220 24.31 20.32 3.58
CA GLY A 220 24.90 21.62 3.95
C GLY A 220 24.76 22.01 5.43
N TYR A 221 24.06 21.22 6.25
CA TYR A 221 23.79 21.47 7.66
C TYR A 221 24.19 20.26 8.53
N GLY A 222 25.49 20.02 8.63
CA GLY A 222 26.10 19.05 9.55
C GLY A 222 27.33 19.64 10.22
N VAL A 223 27.93 18.91 11.16
CA VAL A 223 29.24 19.29 11.73
C VAL A 223 30.22 19.38 10.57
N ARG A 224 30.79 20.58 10.33
CA ARG A 224 31.91 20.73 9.40
C ARG A 224 33.03 19.79 9.87
N PRO A 225 33.75 19.10 8.98
CA PRO A 225 34.87 18.25 9.38
C PRO A 225 35.87 19.00 10.25
#